data_AF-A0A2T3CU92-F1
#
_entry.id   AF-A0A2T3CU92-F1
#
_cell.length_a   1.000
_cell.length_b   1.000
_cell.length_c   1.000
_cell.angle_alpha   90.00
_cell.angle_beta   90.00
_cell.angle_gamma   90.00
#
_symmetry.space_group_name_H-M   'P 1'
#
loop_
_entity.id
_entity.type
_entity.pdbx_description
1 polymer ?
#
loop_
_entity_poly.entity_id
_entity_poly.type
_entity_poly.pdbx_seq_one_letter_code
_entity_poly.pdbx_strand_id
1 'polypeptide(L)'
;MLLGSSSVLAANTPCSGRKGGIAGCDGELFLCNDGSISGSKKSCSAYTGVSPVRPAVQPLQGASNTCGCGTGTFCTGARGGVYCLTPSGKKSYRRQ
;
A
#
# COMPACT_ATOMS: atom_id res chain seq x y z
N MET A 1 -14.93 -37.67 -12.04
CA MET A 1 -14.49 -36.26 -12.12
C MET A 1 -14.13 -35.79 -10.71
N LEU A 2 -12.83 -35.62 -10.41
CA LEU A 2 -12.40 -35.09 -9.11
C LEU A 2 -12.43 -33.55 -9.16
N LEU A 3 -13.35 -32.93 -8.43
CA LEU A 3 -13.31 -31.49 -8.16
C LEU A 3 -12.20 -31.24 -7.13
N GLY A 4 -11.00 -30.95 -7.61
CA GLY A 4 -9.91 -30.45 -6.77
C GLY A 4 -10.30 -29.10 -6.20
N SER A 5 -10.55 -29.06 -4.89
CA SER A 5 -10.75 -27.82 -4.15
C SER A 5 -9.42 -27.08 -4.08
N SER A 6 -9.18 -26.16 -5.03
CA SER A 6 -8.08 -25.21 -4.94
C SER A 6 -8.31 -24.33 -3.73
N SER A 7 -7.75 -24.72 -2.59
CA SER A 7 -7.58 -23.84 -1.44
C SER A 7 -6.75 -22.65 -1.91
N VAL A 8 -7.44 -21.56 -2.24
CA VAL A 8 -6.82 -20.24 -2.43
C VAL A 8 -6.25 -19.88 -1.08
N LEU A 9 -4.99 -20.25 -0.83
CA LEU A 9 -4.18 -19.53 0.13
C LEU A 9 -4.13 -18.11 -0.43
N ALA A 10 -5.01 -17.25 0.08
CA ALA A 10 -4.85 -15.81 -0.03
C ALA A 10 -3.56 -15.50 0.73
N ALA A 11 -2.43 -15.67 0.04
CA ALA A 11 -1.14 -15.40 0.58
C ALA A 11 -1.21 -13.95 1.05
N ASN A 12 -1.05 -13.75 2.36
CA ASN A 12 -0.92 -12.44 3.01
C ASN A 12 0.42 -11.81 2.61
N THR A 13 0.74 -11.89 1.32
CA THR A 13 1.91 -11.36 0.67
C THR A 13 1.53 -9.95 0.25
N PRO A 14 2.19 -8.94 0.81
CA PRO A 14 1.91 -7.56 0.47
C PRO A 14 2.11 -7.32 -1.03
N CYS A 15 1.26 -6.45 -1.60
CA CYS A 15 1.39 -5.98 -2.97
C CYS A 15 1.40 -7.09 -4.06
N SER A 16 0.58 -8.13 -3.92
CA SER A 16 0.47 -9.22 -4.91
C SER A 16 -0.40 -8.89 -6.14
N GLY A 17 -0.25 -9.68 -7.21
CA GLY A 17 -1.06 -9.59 -8.42
C GLY A 17 -0.92 -8.24 -9.13
N ARG A 18 -2.05 -7.55 -9.32
CA ARG A 18 -2.13 -6.26 -10.03
C ARG A 18 -1.37 -5.11 -9.35
N LYS A 19 -0.96 -5.28 -8.09
CA LYS A 19 -0.23 -4.26 -7.31
C LYS A 19 1.26 -4.20 -7.68
N GLY A 20 1.79 -5.22 -8.36
CA GLY A 20 3.13 -5.20 -8.94
C GLY A 20 4.29 -5.30 -7.97
N GLY A 21 4.08 -5.81 -6.75
CA GLY A 21 5.12 -5.93 -5.72
C GLY A 21 5.27 -4.68 -4.85
N ILE A 22 6.13 -4.80 -3.84
CA ILE A 22 6.40 -3.75 -2.85
C ILE A 22 7.28 -2.69 -3.51
N ALA A 23 6.81 -1.44 -3.54
CA ALA A 23 7.61 -0.28 -3.92
C ALA A 23 8.41 0.27 -2.73
N GLY A 24 7.86 0.13 -1.52
CA GLY A 24 8.51 0.55 -0.28
C GLY A 24 7.57 0.46 0.92
N CYS A 25 7.92 1.17 1.99
CA CYS A 25 7.10 1.27 3.19
C CYS A 25 6.56 2.71 3.36
N ASP A 26 5.27 2.82 3.71
CA ASP A 26 4.61 4.05 4.14
C ASP A 26 4.32 3.94 5.64
N GLY A 27 5.36 4.21 6.45
CA GLY A 27 5.40 3.81 7.85
C GLY A 27 5.37 2.28 7.99
N GLU A 28 4.36 1.76 8.68
CA GLU A 28 4.19 0.30 8.85
C GLU A 28 3.44 -0.37 7.69
N LEU A 29 2.88 0.41 6.77
CA LEU A 29 2.11 -0.11 5.63
C LEU A 29 3.04 -0.37 4.44
N PHE A 30 2.72 -1.35 3.61
CA PHE A 30 3.45 -1.56 2.36
C PHE A 30 2.89 -0.64 1.28
N LEU A 31 3.76 0.17 0.69
CA LEU A 31 3.47 0.91 -0.54
C LEU A 31 3.77 -0.01 -1.72
N CYS A 32 2.85 -0.08 -2.66
CA CYS A 32 2.95 -0.97 -3.82
C CYS A 32 3.29 -0.20 -5.09
N ASN A 33 3.80 -0.89 -6.12
CA ASN A 33 4.21 -0.26 -7.37
C ASN A 33 3.06 0.40 -8.14
N ASP A 34 1.81 -0.03 -7.91
CA ASP A 34 0.62 0.66 -8.43
C ASP A 34 0.31 1.99 -7.70
N GLY A 35 1.10 2.36 -6.69
CA GLY A 35 0.95 3.58 -5.90
C GLY A 35 -0.11 3.48 -4.79
N SER A 36 -0.68 2.29 -4.56
CA SER A 36 -1.63 2.05 -3.46
C SER A 36 -0.96 1.41 -2.25
N ILE A 37 -1.60 1.49 -1.09
CA ILE A 37 -1.15 0.76 0.10
C ILE A 37 -1.69 -0.67 0.11
N SER A 38 -0.90 -1.60 0.64
CA SER A 38 -1.29 -2.99 0.83
C SER A 38 -2.30 -3.13 1.97
N GLY A 39 -3.30 -4.00 1.77
CA GLY A 39 -4.25 -4.37 2.83
C GLY A 39 -3.71 -5.40 3.81
N SER A 40 -2.41 -5.74 3.75
CA SER A 40 -1.78 -6.67 4.68
C SER A 40 -1.69 -6.07 6.07
N LYS A 41 -2.00 -6.87 7.09
CA LYS A 41 -1.85 -6.49 8.52
C LYS A 41 -0.40 -6.63 9.03
N LYS A 42 0.50 -7.11 8.19
CA LYS A 42 1.92 -7.22 8.54
C LYS A 42 2.56 -5.84 8.59
N SER A 43 3.54 -5.67 9.47
CA SER A 43 4.40 -4.50 9.49
C SER A 43 5.41 -4.53 8.36
N CYS A 44 5.45 -3.48 7.54
CA CYS A 44 6.42 -3.35 6.45
C CYS A 44 7.86 -3.32 6.96
N SER A 45 8.09 -2.62 8.07
CA SER A 45 9.37 -2.55 8.78
C SER A 45 9.85 -3.94 9.23
N ALA A 46 8.96 -4.75 9.80
CA ALA A 46 9.28 -6.10 10.26
C ALA A 46 9.45 -7.09 9.09
N TYR A 47 8.72 -6.91 7.99
CA TYR A 47 8.76 -7.82 6.85
C TYR A 47 10.00 -7.63 5.98
N THR A 48 10.44 -6.39 5.77
CA THR A 48 11.53 -6.10 4.83
C THR A 48 12.90 -6.21 5.52
N GLY A 49 12.96 -6.21 6.86
CA GLY A 49 14.23 -6.29 7.62
C GLY A 49 15.15 -5.08 7.45
N VAL A 50 14.81 -4.17 6.54
CA VAL A 50 15.45 -2.88 6.31
C VAL A 50 14.58 -1.78 6.90
N SER A 51 15.19 -0.94 7.74
CA SER A 51 14.69 0.40 8.04
C SER A 51 14.34 1.10 6.72
N PRO A 52 13.30 1.96 6.69
CA PRO A 52 12.75 2.52 5.45
C PRO A 52 13.78 3.40 4.74
N VAL A 53 14.65 2.79 3.95
CA VAL A 53 15.46 3.45 2.94
C VAL A 53 14.48 3.77 1.83
N ARG A 54 13.88 4.97 1.92
CA ARG A 54 13.12 5.57 0.84
C ARG A 54 13.98 5.46 -0.42
N PRO A 55 13.56 4.72 -1.47
CA PRO A 55 14.09 5.01 -2.79
C PRO A 55 13.73 6.48 -3.02
N ALA A 56 14.74 7.32 -3.24
CA ALA A 56 14.55 8.70 -3.64
C ALA A 56 14.01 8.76 -5.07
N VAL A 57 12.85 8.15 -5.32
CA VAL A 57 11.98 8.57 -6.41
C VAL A 57 11.50 9.95 -6.00
N GLN A 58 12.17 10.95 -6.56
CA GLN A 58 11.83 12.36 -6.40
C GLN A 58 10.31 12.50 -6.58
N PRO A 59 9.60 13.14 -5.66
CA PRO A 59 8.20 13.45 -5.89
C PRO A 59 8.19 14.37 -7.10
N LEU A 60 7.70 13.86 -8.23
CA LEU A 60 7.43 14.66 -9.41
C LEU A 60 6.50 15.77 -8.93
N GLN A 61 7.02 17.00 -8.93
CA GLN A 61 6.33 18.19 -8.50
C GLN A 61 5.04 18.34 -9.32
N GLY A 62 3.91 18.02 -8.72
CA GLY A 62 2.62 18.10 -9.39
C GLY A 62 1.47 17.58 -8.56
N ALA A 63 0.65 18.52 -8.07
CA ALA A 63 -0.73 18.36 -7.60
C ALA A 63 -0.96 18.04 -6.09
N SER A 64 -0.90 19.09 -5.27
CA SER A 64 -2.06 19.58 -4.50
C SER A 64 -3.02 18.57 -3.83
N ASN A 65 -2.52 17.49 -3.23
CA ASN A 65 -3.30 16.60 -2.38
C ASN A 65 -2.48 16.23 -1.15
N THR A 66 -2.78 16.87 -0.02
CA THR A 66 -2.05 16.79 1.25
C THR A 66 -1.87 15.36 1.79
N CYS A 67 -2.59 14.35 1.29
CA CYS A 67 -2.55 12.96 1.76
C CYS A 67 -2.25 11.93 0.66
N GLY A 68 -1.09 12.04 -0.01
CA GLY A 68 -0.64 11.06 -1.01
C GLY A 68 -0.12 9.75 -0.39
N CYS A 69 -0.41 8.61 -1.01
CA CYS A 69 0.14 7.32 -0.56
C CYS A 69 1.67 7.33 -0.69
N GLY A 70 2.38 6.89 0.35
CA GLY A 70 3.85 6.93 0.43
C GLY A 70 4.43 8.20 1.03
N THR A 71 3.59 9.20 1.33
CA THR A 71 4.05 10.46 1.96
C THR A 71 4.08 10.38 3.49
N GLY A 72 3.50 9.34 4.10
CA GLY A 72 3.22 9.27 5.54
C GLY A 72 1.96 10.02 5.96
N THR A 73 1.32 10.75 5.05
CA THR A 73 0.15 11.58 5.36
C THR A 73 -1.13 10.91 4.88
N PHE A 74 -2.09 10.76 5.78
CA PHE A 74 -3.40 10.21 5.49
C PHE A 74 -4.50 11.25 5.71
N CYS A 75 -5.55 11.17 4.88
CA CYS A 75 -6.78 11.90 5.07
C CYS A 75 -7.81 11.02 5.76
N THR A 76 -8.76 11.67 6.44
CA THR A 76 -9.93 11.00 7.01
C THR A 76 -11.16 11.37 6.20
N GLY A 77 -11.92 10.38 5.73
CA GLY A 77 -13.17 10.61 5.01
C GLY A 77 -14.31 11.00 5.94
N ALA A 78 -15.41 11.52 5.37
CA ALA A 78 -16.61 11.92 6.12
C ALA A 78 -17.20 10.80 7.02
N ARG A 79 -16.91 9.53 6.72
CA ARG A 79 -17.33 8.35 7.49
C ARG A 79 -16.26 7.87 8.49
N GLY A 80 -15.22 8.65 8.77
CA GLY A 80 -14.12 8.31 9.67
C GLY A 80 -13.06 7.36 9.09
N GLY A 81 -13.23 6.87 7.85
CA GLY A 81 -12.26 5.99 7.20
C GLY A 81 -10.98 6.72 6.79
N VAL A 82 -9.82 6.20 7.20
CA VAL A 82 -8.50 6.77 6.88
C VAL A 82 -8.04 6.29 5.50
N TYR A 83 -7.61 7.20 4.64
CA TYR A 83 -7.16 6.90 3.28
C TYR A 83 -6.00 7.78 2.83
N CYS A 84 -5.26 7.30 1.83
CA CYS A 84 -4.30 8.07 1.07
C CYS A 84 -4.73 8.11 -0.42
N LEU A 85 -4.21 9.06 -1.17
CA LEU A 85 -4.47 9.21 -2.60
C LEU A 85 -3.29 8.66 -3.40
N THR A 86 -3.56 7.74 -4.31
CA THR A 86 -2.55 7.24 -5.25
C THR A 86 -2.20 8.33 -6.26
N PRO A 87 -1.03 8.26 -6.93
CA PRO A 87 -0.67 9.19 -8.00
C PRO A 87 -1.71 9.25 -9.13
N SER A 88 -2.45 8.16 -9.35
CA SER A 88 -3.56 8.08 -10.30
C SER A 88 -4.87 8.71 -9.80
N GLY A 89 -4.87 9.36 -8.64
CA GLY A 89 -6.05 10.00 -8.04
C GLY A 89 -7.04 9.05 -7.37
N LYS A 90 -6.69 7.77 -7.17
CA LYS A 90 -7.57 6.79 -6.51
C LYS A 90 -7.38 6.83 -4.99
N LYS A 91 -8.46 6.67 -4.23
CA LYS A 91 -8.38 6.54 -2.76
C LYS A 91 -7.97 5.12 -2.38
N SER A 92 -6.92 4.99 -1.58
CA SER A 92 -6.48 3.74 -0.97
C SER A 92 -6.70 3.81 0.54
N TYR A 93 -7.61 2.98 1.05
CA TYR A 93 -7.99 3.01 2.45
C TYR A 93 -7.03 2.17 3.30
N ARG A 94 -6.64 2.73 4.44
CA ARG A 94 -5.85 2.03 5.45
C ARG A 94 -6.76 1.06 6.20
N ARG A 95 -6.29 -0.18 6.36
CA ARG A 95 -6.91 -1.19 7.23
C ARG A 95 -6.08 -1.27 8.50
N GLN A 96 -6.71 -1.05 9.65
CA GLN A 96 -6.14 -1.29 10.98
C GLN A 96 -6.46 -2.71 11.43
#